data_AF-A0A9P7W448-F1
#
_entry.id   AF-A0A9P7W448-F1
#
_cell.length_a   1.000
_cell.length_b   1.000
_cell.length_c   1.000
_cell.angle_alpha   90.00
_cell.angle_beta   90.00
_cell.angle_gamma   90.00
#
_symmetry.space_group_name_H-M   'P 1'
#
loop_
_entity.id
_entity.type
_entity.pdbx_description
1 polymer ?
#
loop_
_entity_poly.entity_id
_entity_poly.type
_entity_poly.pdbx_seq_one_letter_code
_entity_poly.pdbx_strand_id
1 'polypeptide(L)'
;MLYSIHSLTALFPALVNLTTLYIDFNFSPWEPSHDMENMLRTAVHAPNLTEVIFASIGSLLHPRTALCLFEGASVKKLFIRDWEESGVVEGPVPPGIPLPSISFLSLSLNYSMANKWDPKTYIVDLPHLATFRVVIEHWDELEAYCRSIDRGFPSIDTFQCHWEGAHFSLSRNYGAISVPDIGRFRQIHLTISAWHDHWVKVHQIVLWWGYAFRNVQTGNSIETVTFSFPMRFPLASGSEEASWWNTLDFLLADQMFARLHTIHLEAIQYQNSATFDRLAVKSKVEVAFPTLCRRGIVRF
;
A
#
# COMPACT_ATOMS: atom_id res chain seq x y z
N MET A 1 -20.11 28.09 -1.73
CA MET A 1 -19.69 26.86 -1.05
C MET A 1 -20.87 26.10 -0.46
N LEU A 2 -21.69 26.69 0.41
CA LEU A 2 -22.91 26.02 0.93
C LEU A 2 -23.87 25.58 -0.19
N TYR A 3 -24.08 26.41 -1.21
CA TYR A 3 -24.90 26.04 -2.38
C TYR A 3 -24.39 24.82 -3.15
N SER A 4 -23.06 24.65 -3.28
CA SER A 4 -22.46 23.48 -3.93
C SER A 4 -22.57 22.24 -3.05
N ILE A 5 -22.42 22.37 -1.72
CA ILE A 5 -22.60 21.26 -0.78
C ILE A 5 -24.05 20.75 -0.82
N HIS A 6 -25.04 21.63 -0.72
CA HIS A 6 -26.45 21.22 -0.80
C HIS A 6 -26.80 20.58 -2.14
N SER A 7 -26.27 21.10 -3.26
CA SER A 7 -26.49 20.53 -4.58
C SER A 7 -25.89 19.12 -4.70
N LEU A 8 -24.69 18.92 -4.17
CA LEU A 8 -24.02 17.62 -4.16
C LEU A 8 -24.77 16.62 -3.25
N THR A 9 -25.19 17.04 -2.05
CA THR A 9 -25.98 16.19 -1.14
C THR A 9 -27.29 15.74 -1.79
N ALA A 10 -27.95 16.60 -2.57
CA ALA A 10 -29.15 16.23 -3.32
C ALA A 10 -28.84 15.30 -4.52
N LEU A 11 -27.66 15.45 -5.14
CA LEU A 11 -27.27 14.70 -6.32
C LEU A 11 -26.82 13.28 -6.01
N PHE A 12 -26.02 13.06 -4.95
CA PHE A 12 -25.41 11.75 -4.67
C PHE A 12 -26.42 10.59 -4.59
N PRO A 13 -27.60 10.72 -3.95
CA PRO A 13 -28.60 9.66 -3.95
C PRO A 13 -29.13 9.29 -5.33
N ALA A 14 -29.11 10.22 -6.29
CA ALA A 14 -29.55 10.00 -7.67
C ALA A 14 -28.47 9.32 -8.54
N LEU A 15 -27.21 9.31 -8.10
CA LEU A 15 -26.09 8.71 -8.83
C LEU A 15 -26.01 7.20 -8.60
N VAL A 16 -27.08 6.48 -8.96
CA VAL A 16 -27.21 5.04 -8.69
C VAL A 16 -26.13 4.19 -9.38
N ASN A 17 -25.48 4.68 -10.43
CA ASN A 17 -24.40 3.97 -11.12
C ASN A 17 -22.99 4.38 -10.65
N LEU A 18 -22.87 5.19 -9.59
CA LEU A 18 -21.58 5.61 -9.06
C LEU A 18 -20.89 4.44 -8.36
N THR A 19 -19.80 3.94 -8.94
CA THR A 19 -19.01 2.82 -8.39
C THR A 19 -17.75 3.28 -7.65
N THR A 20 -17.23 4.44 -8.03
CA THR A 20 -15.98 5.01 -7.52
C THR A 20 -16.16 6.49 -7.23
N LEU A 21 -15.75 6.92 -6.05
CA LEU A 21 -15.77 8.31 -5.63
C LEU A 21 -14.33 8.75 -5.32
N TYR A 22 -13.86 9.76 -6.05
CA TYR A 22 -12.57 10.39 -5.80
C TYR A 22 -12.79 11.82 -5.30
N ILE A 23 -12.22 12.13 -4.13
CA ILE A 23 -12.26 13.46 -3.54
C ILE A 23 -10.84 13.85 -3.16
N ASP A 24 -10.39 14.96 -3.74
CA ASP A 24 -9.14 15.63 -3.40
C ASP A 24 -9.45 16.90 -2.60
N PHE A 25 -8.86 16.98 -1.41
CA PHE A 25 -9.07 18.07 -0.47
C PHE A 25 -8.07 19.23 -0.67
N ASN A 26 -6.99 19.06 -1.44
CA ASN A 26 -5.94 20.08 -1.63
C ASN A 26 -6.45 21.33 -2.37
N PHE A 27 -7.40 21.16 -3.29
CA PHE A 27 -7.95 22.24 -4.11
C PHE A 27 -9.31 22.74 -3.63
N SER A 28 -9.76 22.23 -2.48
CA SER A 28 -11.06 22.54 -1.93
C SER A 28 -10.91 23.58 -0.82
N PRO A 29 -11.53 24.76 -0.94
CA PRO A 29 -11.56 25.75 0.14
C PRO A 29 -12.50 25.29 1.27
N TRP A 30 -12.48 24.01 1.65
CA TRP A 30 -13.44 23.46 2.60
C TRP A 30 -13.08 23.89 4.01
N GLU A 31 -14.09 24.28 4.78
CA GLU A 31 -13.99 24.39 6.23
C GLU A 31 -14.66 23.15 6.84
N PRO A 32 -14.08 22.53 7.90
CA PRO A 32 -14.74 21.47 8.62
C PRO A 32 -16.09 21.95 9.13
N SER A 33 -17.17 21.39 8.59
CA SER A 33 -18.54 21.78 8.93
C SER A 33 -19.46 20.57 8.89
N HIS A 34 -20.53 20.64 9.69
CA HIS A 34 -21.55 19.59 9.75
C HIS A 34 -22.19 19.33 8.36
N ASP A 35 -22.34 20.35 7.53
CA ASP A 35 -22.88 20.21 6.18
C ASP A 35 -21.94 19.44 5.24
N MET A 36 -20.63 19.67 5.35
CA MET A 36 -19.62 18.89 4.62
C MET A 36 -19.64 17.42 5.06
N GLU A 37 -19.65 17.16 6.37
CA GLU A 37 -19.72 15.80 6.90
C GLU A 37 -20.98 15.07 6.42
N ASN A 38 -22.13 15.73 6.43
CA ASN A 38 -23.40 15.19 5.92
C ASN A 38 -23.35 14.88 4.42
N MET A 39 -22.76 15.78 3.63
CA MET A 39 -22.59 15.58 2.19
C MET A 39 -21.68 14.37 1.93
N LEU A 40 -20.53 14.30 2.61
CA LEU A 40 -19.60 13.16 2.47
C LEU A 40 -20.26 11.85 2.91
N ARG A 41 -21.00 11.85 4.03
CA ARG A 41 -21.76 10.68 4.48
C ARG A 41 -22.80 10.26 3.44
N THR A 42 -23.52 11.21 2.85
CA THR A 42 -24.48 10.91 1.79
C THR A 42 -23.77 10.32 0.55
N ALA A 43 -22.62 10.85 0.18
CA ALA A 43 -21.82 10.38 -0.94
C ALA A 43 -21.33 8.94 -0.76
N VAL A 44 -20.74 8.63 0.39
CA VAL A 44 -20.15 7.30 0.65
C VAL A 44 -21.20 6.20 0.86
N HIS A 45 -22.46 6.58 1.13
CA HIS A 45 -23.59 5.66 1.25
C HIS A 45 -24.37 5.49 -0.07
N ALA A 46 -23.86 5.96 -1.20
CA ALA A 46 -24.46 5.68 -2.51
C ALA A 46 -24.55 4.16 -2.76
N PRO A 47 -25.68 3.65 -3.28
CA PRO A 47 -26.05 2.22 -3.18
C PRO A 47 -25.11 1.26 -3.92
N ASN A 48 -24.41 1.71 -4.95
CA ASN A 48 -23.48 0.90 -5.74
C ASN A 48 -22.02 1.35 -5.61
N LEU A 49 -21.72 2.21 -4.63
CA LEU A 49 -20.37 2.69 -4.42
C LEU A 49 -19.52 1.59 -3.78
N THR A 50 -18.43 1.24 -4.46
CA THR A 50 -17.53 0.16 -4.04
C THR A 50 -16.15 0.64 -3.66
N GLU A 51 -15.75 1.79 -4.20
CA GLU A 51 -14.40 2.32 -4.06
C GLU A 51 -14.46 3.81 -3.71
N VAL A 52 -13.71 4.20 -2.68
CA VAL A 52 -13.57 5.59 -2.27
C VAL A 52 -12.11 5.93 -2.13
N ILE A 53 -11.74 7.07 -2.72
CA ILE A 53 -10.40 7.62 -2.68
C ILE A 53 -10.51 9.02 -2.10
N PHE A 54 -9.96 9.19 -0.91
CA PHE A 54 -9.75 10.50 -0.30
C PHE A 54 -8.27 10.85 -0.39
N ALA A 55 -7.95 12.01 -0.95
CA ALA A 55 -6.59 12.48 -1.15
C ALA A 55 -6.36 13.85 -0.51
N SER A 56 -5.14 14.08 -0.04
CA SER A 56 -4.72 15.37 0.54
C SER A 56 -5.57 15.79 1.73
N ILE A 57 -5.94 14.81 2.57
CA ILE A 57 -6.70 15.06 3.80
C ILE A 57 -5.76 15.80 4.77
N GLY A 58 -5.75 17.12 4.70
CA GLY A 58 -5.01 17.96 5.64
C GLY A 58 -5.74 18.09 6.98
N SER A 59 -5.71 19.29 7.56
CA SER A 59 -6.39 19.62 8.82
C SER A 59 -7.91 19.63 8.78
N LEU A 60 -8.50 19.25 7.64
CA LEU A 60 -9.93 19.34 7.40
C LEU A 60 -10.73 18.23 8.07
N LEU A 61 -10.15 17.04 8.18
CA LEU A 61 -10.82 15.87 8.74
C LEU A 61 -9.84 15.06 9.57
N HIS A 62 -10.13 14.96 10.86
CA HIS A 62 -9.42 14.04 11.74
C HIS A 62 -9.59 12.58 11.25
N PRO A 63 -8.59 11.69 11.42
CA PRO A 63 -8.68 10.35 10.89
C PRO A 63 -9.87 9.52 11.29
N ARG A 64 -10.19 9.63 12.56
CA ARG A 64 -11.40 9.06 13.09
C ARG A 64 -12.65 9.54 12.34
N THR A 65 -12.83 10.85 12.17
CA THR A 65 -14.01 11.42 11.50
C THR A 65 -14.14 10.91 10.08
N ALA A 66 -13.05 10.87 9.31
CA ALA A 66 -13.12 10.39 7.94
C ALA A 66 -13.50 8.90 7.86
N LEU A 67 -13.03 8.07 8.81
CA LEU A 67 -13.39 6.66 8.90
C LEU A 67 -14.85 6.46 9.37
N CYS A 68 -15.36 7.28 10.29
CA CYS A 68 -16.75 7.24 10.74
C CYS A 68 -17.78 7.52 9.62
N LEU A 69 -17.36 8.13 8.51
CA LEU A 69 -18.24 8.36 7.36
C LEU A 69 -18.69 7.04 6.74
N PHE A 70 -17.92 5.97 6.89
CA PHE A 70 -18.17 4.66 6.27
C PHE A 70 -19.01 3.72 7.14
N GLU A 71 -19.45 4.14 8.32
CA GLU A 71 -20.29 3.33 9.20
C GLU A 71 -21.62 2.98 8.51
N GLY A 72 -21.83 1.70 8.21
CA GLY A 72 -23.01 1.22 7.47
C GLY A 72 -22.93 1.41 5.94
N ALA A 73 -21.79 1.87 5.40
CA ALA A 73 -21.58 1.99 3.97
C ALA A 73 -21.29 0.61 3.33
N SER A 74 -21.58 0.46 2.03
CA SER A 74 -21.29 -0.76 1.25
C SER A 74 -19.92 -0.73 0.55
N VAL A 75 -19.11 0.30 0.84
CA VAL A 75 -17.78 0.49 0.27
C VAL A 75 -16.88 -0.69 0.65
N LYS A 76 -16.14 -1.22 -0.34
CA LYS A 76 -15.23 -2.36 -0.18
C LYS A 76 -13.77 -1.94 -0.17
N LYS A 77 -13.43 -0.93 -0.97
CA LYS A 77 -12.06 -0.43 -1.13
C LYS A 77 -11.98 1.02 -0.66
N LEU A 78 -11.10 1.26 0.29
CA LEU A 78 -10.82 2.59 0.80
C LEU A 78 -9.37 2.95 0.55
N PHE A 79 -9.14 4.06 -0.14
CA PHE A 79 -7.84 4.64 -0.37
C PHE A 79 -7.77 5.98 0.35
N ILE A 80 -6.78 6.13 1.22
CA ILE A 80 -6.49 7.39 1.90
C ILE A 80 -5.09 7.80 1.51
N ARG A 81 -4.99 8.94 0.84
CA ARG A 81 -3.74 9.48 0.32
C ARG A 81 -3.39 10.82 0.96
N ASP A 82 -2.10 11.04 1.16
CA ASP A 82 -1.52 12.31 1.60
C ASP A 82 -2.23 12.85 2.84
N TRP A 83 -2.40 12.01 3.85
CA TRP A 83 -2.98 12.45 5.12
C TRP A 83 -1.93 13.16 5.96
N GLU A 84 -2.16 14.44 6.25
CA GLU A 84 -1.34 15.22 7.16
C GLU A 84 -2.00 15.40 8.52
N GLU A 85 -1.23 15.25 9.59
CA GLU A 85 -1.72 15.47 10.95
C GLU A 85 -2.00 16.95 11.20
N SER A 86 -3.16 17.24 11.80
CA SER A 86 -3.47 18.55 12.37
C SER A 86 -3.57 18.48 13.88
N GLY A 87 -3.09 19.54 14.56
CA GLY A 87 -3.25 19.75 16.00
C GLY A 87 -4.69 20.02 16.46
N VAL A 88 -5.69 19.37 15.83
CA VAL A 88 -7.09 19.43 16.24
C VAL A 88 -7.24 18.56 17.49
N VAL A 89 -7.68 19.18 18.58
CA VAL A 89 -7.82 18.57 19.90
C VAL A 89 -8.89 17.46 19.84
N GLU A 90 -8.53 16.28 20.35
CA GLU A 90 -9.42 15.13 20.47
C GLU A 90 -10.69 15.51 21.25
N GLY A 91 -11.86 15.34 20.61
CA GLY A 91 -13.12 15.24 21.32
C GLY A 91 -13.18 13.93 22.15
N PRO A 92 -14.17 13.77 23.05
CA PRO A 92 -14.33 12.54 23.82
C PRO A 92 -14.38 11.33 22.89
N VAL A 93 -13.87 10.20 23.37
CA VAL A 93 -13.63 8.98 22.60
C VAL A 93 -14.92 8.15 22.48
N PRO A 94 -15.64 8.10 21.34
CA PRO A 94 -16.75 7.16 21.17
C PRO A 94 -16.31 5.69 21.21
N PRO A 95 -17.26 4.75 21.37
CA PRO A 95 -16.99 3.32 21.23
C PRO A 95 -16.49 2.98 19.81
N GLY A 96 -15.87 1.80 19.68
CA GLY A 96 -15.30 1.37 18.41
C GLY A 96 -16.34 1.20 17.31
N ILE A 97 -15.99 1.63 16.10
CA ILE A 97 -16.88 1.58 14.95
C ILE A 97 -16.46 0.41 14.06
N PRO A 98 -17.30 -0.62 13.90
CA PRO A 98 -17.03 -1.70 12.98
C PRO A 98 -17.31 -1.25 11.54
N LEU A 99 -16.36 -1.49 10.64
CA LEU A 99 -16.46 -1.24 9.21
C LEU A 99 -16.38 -2.57 8.44
N PRO A 100 -17.41 -3.43 8.54
CA PRO A 100 -17.36 -4.81 8.05
C PRO A 100 -17.37 -4.95 6.52
N SER A 101 -17.76 -3.90 5.79
CA SER A 101 -17.78 -3.92 4.33
C SER A 101 -16.40 -3.76 3.70
N ILE A 102 -15.46 -3.14 4.43
CA ILE A 102 -14.12 -2.81 3.92
C ILE A 102 -13.26 -4.06 3.91
N SER A 103 -12.87 -4.49 2.71
CA SER A 103 -11.96 -5.63 2.50
C SER A 103 -10.59 -5.22 1.97
N PHE A 104 -10.44 -3.99 1.50
CA PHE A 104 -9.20 -3.40 1.02
C PHE A 104 -9.01 -2.00 1.61
N LEU A 105 -7.87 -1.78 2.27
CA LEU A 105 -7.45 -0.48 2.79
C LEU A 105 -6.08 -0.12 2.24
N SER A 106 -5.98 1.04 1.61
CA SER A 106 -4.72 1.63 1.16
C SER A 106 -4.44 2.92 1.93
N LEU A 107 -3.26 3.03 2.52
CA LEU A 107 -2.81 4.23 3.24
C LEU A 107 -1.55 4.81 2.59
N SER A 108 -1.55 6.13 2.41
CA SER A 108 -0.37 6.94 2.17
C SER A 108 -0.41 8.07 3.20
N LEU A 109 0.47 7.98 4.18
CA LEU A 109 0.57 8.88 5.33
C LEU A 109 2.00 9.39 5.35
N ASN A 110 2.20 10.64 5.76
CA ASN A 110 3.55 11.12 6.04
C ASN A 110 4.18 10.37 7.24
N TYR A 111 5.50 10.48 7.39
CA TYR A 111 6.25 9.78 8.45
C TYR A 111 5.73 10.01 9.88
N SER A 112 5.31 11.23 10.24
CA SER A 112 4.76 11.53 11.57
C SER A 112 3.46 10.77 11.81
N MET A 113 2.56 10.80 10.83
CA MET A 113 1.26 10.17 10.90
C MET A 113 1.37 8.64 10.85
N ALA A 114 2.25 8.10 10.01
CA ALA A 114 2.52 6.65 9.98
C ALA A 114 2.97 6.13 11.36
N ASN A 115 3.81 6.88 12.09
CA ASN A 115 4.26 6.49 13.44
C ASN A 115 3.19 6.55 14.51
N LYS A 116 2.23 7.45 14.36
CA LYS A 116 1.08 7.58 15.27
C LYS A 116 -0.07 6.67 14.87
N TRP A 117 -0.02 6.08 13.68
CA TRP A 117 -1.09 5.25 13.17
C TRP A 117 -1.23 3.99 14.02
N ASP A 118 -2.31 3.90 14.78
CA ASP A 118 -2.70 2.70 15.49
C ASP A 118 -4.22 2.54 15.36
N PRO A 119 -4.72 1.49 14.70
CA PRO A 119 -6.15 1.22 14.59
C PRO A 119 -6.86 1.21 15.95
N LYS A 120 -6.16 0.85 17.04
CA LYS A 120 -6.70 0.90 18.40
C LYS A 120 -6.84 2.33 18.92
N THR A 121 -5.96 3.25 18.52
CA THR A 121 -6.09 4.68 18.84
C THR A 121 -7.29 5.30 18.10
N TYR A 122 -7.53 4.88 16.86
CA TYR A 122 -8.70 5.34 16.09
C TYR A 122 -9.99 4.56 16.37
N ILE A 123 -9.88 3.46 17.13
CA ILE A 123 -10.97 2.56 17.54
C ILE A 123 -11.85 2.13 16.36
N VAL A 124 -11.20 1.72 15.27
CA VAL A 124 -11.89 1.20 14.09
C VAL A 124 -11.61 -0.29 13.98
N ASP A 125 -12.68 -1.06 13.84
CA ASP A 125 -12.59 -2.51 13.62
C ASP A 125 -12.87 -2.82 12.15
N LEU A 126 -11.94 -3.50 11.49
CA LEU A 126 -12.02 -3.89 10.08
C LEU A 126 -12.01 -5.42 9.98
N PRO A 127 -13.09 -6.10 10.42
CA PRO A 127 -13.07 -7.56 10.66
C PRO A 127 -12.88 -8.39 9.40
N HIS A 128 -13.18 -7.84 8.23
CA HIS A 128 -13.06 -8.51 6.93
C HIS A 128 -11.93 -7.94 6.05
N LEU A 129 -11.00 -7.20 6.64
CA LEU A 129 -9.86 -6.65 5.90
C LEU A 129 -8.96 -7.79 5.40
N ALA A 130 -8.99 -8.02 4.10
CA ALA A 130 -8.20 -9.07 3.45
C ALA A 130 -6.90 -8.51 2.83
N THR A 131 -6.91 -7.24 2.41
CA THR A 131 -5.76 -6.59 1.77
C THR A 131 -5.44 -5.26 2.43
N PHE A 132 -4.18 -5.12 2.85
CA PHE A 132 -3.65 -3.87 3.37
C PHE A 132 -2.52 -3.38 2.47
N ARG A 133 -2.70 -2.19 1.91
CA ARG A 133 -1.75 -1.53 1.03
C ARG A 133 -1.16 -0.30 1.72
N VAL A 134 0.15 -0.15 1.63
CA VAL A 134 0.86 1.06 2.03
C VAL A 134 1.54 1.68 0.83
N VAL A 135 1.50 3.01 0.76
CA VAL A 135 2.29 3.80 -0.17
C VAL A 135 3.30 4.57 0.65
N ILE A 136 4.57 4.34 0.37
CA ILE A 136 5.68 4.87 1.17
C ILE A 136 6.68 5.62 0.31
N GLU A 137 7.26 6.64 0.93
CA GLU A 137 8.41 7.36 0.41
C GLU A 137 9.71 6.96 1.11
N HIS A 138 9.62 6.58 2.39
CA HIS A 138 10.77 6.30 3.24
C HIS A 138 10.66 4.92 3.91
N TRP A 139 11.79 4.29 4.20
CA TRP A 139 11.82 2.99 4.90
C TRP A 139 11.19 3.07 6.29
N ASP A 140 11.45 4.16 7.01
CA ASP A 140 10.97 4.34 8.38
C ASP A 140 9.41 4.42 8.43
N GLU A 141 8.75 4.77 7.32
CA GLU A 141 7.28 4.70 7.18
C GLU A 141 6.80 3.26 7.12
N LEU A 142 7.50 2.38 6.39
CA LEU A 142 7.17 0.95 6.34
C LEU A 142 7.24 0.33 7.73
N GLU A 143 8.29 0.63 8.50
CA GLU A 143 8.42 0.13 9.87
C GLU A 143 7.24 0.59 10.75
N ALA A 144 6.85 1.85 10.59
CA ALA A 144 5.74 2.43 11.32
C ALA A 144 4.42 1.71 10.99
N TYR A 145 4.11 1.54 9.71
CA TYR A 145 2.91 0.80 9.27
C TYR A 145 2.90 -0.64 9.79
N CYS A 146 4.03 -1.32 9.78
CA CYS A 146 4.07 -2.73 10.15
C CYS A 146 3.87 -2.93 11.66
N ARG A 147 4.37 -2.02 12.50
CA ARG A 147 3.99 -1.98 13.92
C ARG A 147 2.48 -1.81 14.10
N SER A 148 1.82 -1.02 13.25
CA SER A 148 0.37 -0.84 13.28
C SER A 148 -0.38 -2.10 12.87
N ILE A 149 0.11 -2.82 11.84
CA ILE A 149 -0.51 -4.08 11.40
C ILE A 149 -0.47 -5.14 12.52
N ASP A 150 0.67 -5.26 13.22
CA ASP A 150 0.84 -6.20 14.34
C ASP A 150 -0.17 -6.02 15.46
N ARG A 151 -0.68 -4.80 15.64
CA ARG A 151 -1.58 -4.45 16.73
C ARG A 151 -3.06 -4.49 16.37
N GLY A 152 -3.38 -4.35 15.08
CA GLY A 152 -4.73 -3.98 14.64
C GLY A 152 -5.46 -4.99 13.75
N PHE A 153 -4.77 -5.90 13.05
CA PHE A 153 -5.39 -6.69 11.99
C PHE A 153 -5.01 -8.17 12.02
N PRO A 154 -5.84 -9.04 12.64
CA PRO A 154 -5.50 -10.45 12.80
C PRO A 154 -5.69 -11.32 11.54
N SER A 155 -6.40 -10.83 10.51
CA SER A 155 -6.90 -11.65 9.39
C SER A 155 -6.46 -11.19 7.98
N ILE A 156 -5.44 -10.33 7.87
CA ILE A 156 -4.96 -9.87 6.56
C ILE A 156 -4.23 -11.02 5.84
N ASP A 157 -4.71 -11.37 4.65
CA ASP A 157 -4.07 -12.35 3.77
C ASP A 157 -3.01 -11.72 2.85
N THR A 158 -3.27 -10.48 2.40
CA THR A 158 -2.46 -9.80 1.36
C THR A 158 -1.86 -8.51 1.88
N PHE A 159 -0.54 -8.41 1.81
CA PHE A 159 0.18 -7.17 2.06
C PHE A 159 0.69 -6.58 0.75
N GLN A 160 0.45 -5.29 0.54
CA GLN A 160 0.94 -4.57 -0.62
C GLN A 160 1.76 -3.36 -0.18
N CYS A 161 2.94 -3.19 -0.77
CA CYS A 161 3.78 -2.03 -0.54
C CYS A 161 4.09 -1.39 -1.90
N HIS A 162 3.70 -0.13 -2.05
CA HIS A 162 4.02 0.68 -3.21
C HIS A 162 5.04 1.75 -2.80
N TRP A 163 6.21 1.70 -3.42
CA TRP A 163 7.29 2.65 -3.20
C TRP A 163 7.19 3.83 -4.18
N GLU A 164 6.90 5.03 -3.67
CA GLU A 164 6.85 6.29 -4.45
C GLU A 164 8.04 7.23 -4.18
N GLY A 165 8.83 6.99 -3.12
CA GLY A 165 9.84 7.94 -2.66
C GLY A 165 11.20 7.87 -3.35
N ALA A 166 11.80 9.05 -3.53
CA ALA A 166 13.05 9.24 -4.25
C ALA A 166 14.32 9.08 -3.40
N HIS A 167 14.23 9.01 -2.07
CA HIS A 167 15.38 9.19 -1.17
C HIS A 167 15.60 8.03 -0.20
N PHE A 168 16.88 7.69 -0.06
CA PHE A 168 17.40 6.79 0.96
C PHE A 168 18.02 7.60 2.09
N SER A 169 17.63 7.31 3.33
CA SER A 169 18.46 7.56 4.50
C SER A 169 18.14 6.49 5.52
N LEU A 170 19.11 5.62 5.84
CA LEU A 170 19.09 4.96 7.13
C LEU A 170 19.19 6.08 8.16
N SER A 171 18.09 6.42 8.82
CA SER A 171 18.20 7.27 10.00
C SER A 171 19.21 6.60 10.95
N ARG A 172 20.12 7.40 11.52
CA ARG A 172 21.44 7.04 12.07
C ARG A 172 21.47 6.05 13.26
N ASN A 173 20.40 5.31 13.50
CA ASN A 173 20.33 4.37 14.60
C ASN A 173 20.72 2.98 14.11
N TYR A 174 21.97 2.60 14.39
CA TYR A 174 22.49 1.23 14.37
C TYR A 174 21.81 0.32 15.43
N GLY A 175 20.53 0.56 15.74
CA GLY A 175 19.68 -0.39 16.45
C GLY A 175 19.16 -1.43 15.46
N ALA A 176 18.67 -2.56 15.97
CA ALA A 176 18.00 -3.55 15.15
C ALA A 176 16.87 -2.86 14.37
N ILE A 177 17.02 -2.76 13.05
CA ILE A 177 15.99 -2.30 12.12
C ILE A 177 14.72 -3.07 12.48
N SER A 178 13.63 -2.37 12.78
CA SER A 178 12.36 -3.00 13.16
C SER A 178 11.72 -3.53 11.89
N VAL A 179 12.14 -4.71 11.46
CA VAL A 179 11.68 -5.30 10.21
C VAL A 179 10.26 -5.85 10.39
N PRO A 180 9.32 -5.54 9.48
CA PRO A 180 7.98 -6.12 9.48
C PRO A 180 8.02 -7.65 9.47
N ASP A 181 7.20 -8.30 10.30
CA ASP A 181 6.91 -9.73 10.07
C ASP A 181 5.94 -9.85 8.88
N ILE A 182 6.52 -9.91 7.68
CA ILE A 182 5.78 -10.20 6.44
C ILE A 182 5.47 -11.70 6.29
N GLY A 183 6.04 -12.55 7.14
CA GLY A 183 5.90 -14.01 7.07
C GLY A 183 4.48 -14.50 7.29
N ARG A 184 3.65 -13.73 8.00
CA ARG A 184 2.24 -14.10 8.24
C ARG A 184 1.35 -13.98 7.00
N PHE A 185 1.71 -13.15 6.03
CA PHE A 185 0.87 -12.89 4.86
C PHE A 185 1.02 -14.01 3.84
N ARG A 186 -0.09 -14.41 3.22
CA ARG A 186 -0.07 -15.40 2.13
C ARG A 186 0.40 -14.79 0.82
N GLN A 187 0.09 -13.52 0.60
CA GLN A 187 0.41 -12.78 -0.62
C GLN A 187 1.15 -11.48 -0.28
N ILE A 188 2.27 -11.24 -0.97
CA ILE A 188 3.10 -10.04 -0.80
C ILE A 188 3.29 -9.37 -2.16
N HIS A 189 2.86 -8.12 -2.30
CA HIS A 189 2.94 -7.37 -3.56
C HIS A 189 3.81 -6.15 -3.39
N LEU A 190 4.85 -6.04 -4.22
CA LEU A 190 5.90 -5.05 -4.10
C LEU A 190 5.94 -4.26 -5.38
N THR A 191 5.55 -2.99 -5.32
CA THR A 191 5.48 -2.11 -6.49
C THR A 191 6.49 -0.99 -6.34
N ILE A 192 7.32 -0.77 -7.35
CA ILE A 192 8.25 0.36 -7.44
C ILE A 192 7.68 1.35 -8.45
N SER A 193 7.47 2.62 -8.06
CA SER A 193 6.90 3.62 -8.96
C SER A 193 7.77 3.87 -10.20
N ALA A 194 7.12 4.18 -11.32
CA ALA A 194 7.78 4.45 -12.60
C ALA A 194 8.65 5.70 -12.58
N TRP A 195 8.44 6.62 -11.63
CA TRP A 195 9.24 7.83 -11.47
C TRP A 195 10.67 7.55 -10.97
N HIS A 196 10.96 6.33 -10.54
CA HIS A 196 12.32 5.88 -10.20
C HIS A 196 13.02 5.38 -11.46
N ASP A 197 13.45 6.31 -12.30
CA ASP A 197 14.12 6.03 -13.58
C ASP A 197 15.64 5.80 -13.45
N HIS A 198 16.18 5.97 -12.24
CA HIS A 198 17.58 5.74 -11.89
C HIS A 198 17.76 4.41 -11.13
N TRP A 199 18.54 3.51 -11.73
CA TRP A 199 18.89 2.17 -11.19
C TRP A 199 19.49 2.15 -9.79
N VAL A 200 20.15 3.24 -9.39
CA VAL A 200 20.68 3.44 -8.03
C VAL A 200 19.56 3.34 -6.98
N LYS A 201 18.28 3.54 -7.34
CA LYS A 201 17.15 3.37 -6.42
C LYS A 201 16.62 1.94 -6.37
N VAL A 202 16.67 1.21 -7.49
CA VAL A 202 16.16 -0.17 -7.58
C VAL A 202 16.95 -1.12 -6.68
N HIS A 203 18.27 -1.00 -6.64
CA HIS A 203 19.08 -1.87 -5.77
C HIS A 203 18.79 -1.68 -4.28
N GLN A 204 18.55 -0.44 -3.86
CA GLN A 204 18.23 -0.12 -2.46
C GLN A 204 16.92 -0.79 -2.06
N ILE A 205 15.92 -0.73 -2.94
CA ILE A 205 14.63 -1.37 -2.73
C ILE A 205 14.78 -2.90 -2.71
N VAL A 206 15.57 -3.49 -3.62
CA VAL A 206 15.84 -4.93 -3.64
C VAL A 206 16.54 -5.38 -2.35
N LEU A 207 17.54 -4.64 -1.88
CA LEU A 207 18.24 -4.95 -0.62
C LEU A 207 17.30 -4.87 0.58
N TRP A 208 16.43 -3.88 0.65
CA TRP A 208 15.43 -3.73 1.70
C TRP A 208 14.44 -4.88 1.76
N TRP A 209 13.93 -5.31 0.61
CA TRP A 209 13.12 -6.52 0.55
C TRP A 209 13.93 -7.75 0.93
N GLY A 210 15.20 -7.83 0.53
CA GLY A 210 16.11 -8.85 1.00
C GLY A 210 16.23 -8.87 2.53
N TYR A 211 16.34 -7.72 3.19
CA TYR A 211 16.31 -7.62 4.65
C TYR A 211 14.97 -8.06 5.24
N ALA A 212 13.84 -7.67 4.64
CA ALA A 212 12.52 -8.09 5.07
C ALA A 212 12.37 -9.62 5.03
N PHE A 213 12.71 -10.25 3.89
CA PHE A 213 12.63 -11.69 3.71
C PHE A 213 13.62 -12.46 4.59
N ARG A 214 14.80 -11.92 4.90
CA ARG A 214 15.76 -12.54 5.83
C ARG A 214 15.24 -12.69 7.26
N ASN A 215 14.31 -11.83 7.69
CA ASN A 215 13.76 -11.86 9.04
C ASN A 215 12.48 -12.71 9.16
N VAL A 216 12.00 -13.26 8.05
CA VAL A 216 10.85 -14.17 8.04
C VAL A 216 11.20 -15.46 8.80
N GLN A 217 10.31 -15.84 9.70
CA GLN A 217 10.49 -17.01 10.56
C GLN A 217 10.11 -18.33 9.86
N THR A 218 10.57 -19.45 10.43
CA THR A 218 10.23 -20.79 9.95
C THR A 218 8.74 -21.02 10.08
N GLY A 219 8.11 -21.60 9.05
CA GLY A 219 6.66 -21.85 9.05
C GLY A 219 5.81 -20.65 8.63
N ASN A 220 6.40 -19.67 7.94
CA ASN A 220 5.67 -18.59 7.30
C ASN A 220 4.57 -19.10 6.33
N SER A 221 3.63 -18.22 6.03
CA SER A 221 2.44 -18.47 5.21
C SER A 221 2.60 -18.05 3.76
N ILE A 222 3.78 -17.53 3.36
CA ILE A 222 3.97 -16.90 2.05
C ILE A 222 3.85 -17.94 0.94
N GLU A 223 2.85 -17.75 0.08
CA GLU A 223 2.53 -18.61 -1.07
C GLU A 223 2.90 -17.92 -2.39
N THR A 224 2.70 -16.60 -2.46
CA THR A 224 2.92 -15.79 -3.66
C THR A 224 3.61 -14.47 -3.34
N VAL A 225 4.62 -14.13 -4.14
CA VAL A 225 5.23 -12.78 -4.14
C VAL A 225 5.13 -12.18 -5.54
N THR A 226 4.66 -10.94 -5.61
CA THR A 226 4.56 -10.17 -6.86
C THR A 226 5.53 -9.00 -6.79
N PHE A 227 6.40 -8.88 -7.79
CA PHE A 227 7.29 -7.73 -7.98
C PHE A 227 6.86 -6.96 -9.22
N SER A 228 6.40 -5.73 -9.04
CA SER A 228 6.07 -4.81 -10.13
C SER A 228 7.11 -3.69 -10.17
N PHE A 229 7.87 -3.57 -11.26
CA PHE A 229 8.99 -2.63 -11.33
C PHE A 229 9.12 -1.96 -12.69
N PRO A 230 9.65 -0.72 -12.75
CA PRO A 230 9.90 -0.03 -13.99
C PRO A 230 11.01 -0.73 -14.77
N MET A 231 10.64 -1.46 -15.81
CA MET A 231 11.59 -2.16 -16.65
C MET A 231 12.18 -1.22 -17.70
N ARG A 232 13.27 -0.53 -17.36
CA ARG A 232 14.35 -0.34 -18.34
C ARG A 232 15.15 -1.64 -18.30
N PHE A 233 15.66 -2.18 -19.40
CA PHE A 233 16.35 -3.49 -19.36
C PHE A 233 17.61 -3.50 -20.22
N PRO A 234 18.77 -3.34 -19.58
CA PRO A 234 19.91 -4.17 -19.93
C PRO A 234 20.48 -4.89 -18.67
N LEU A 235 19.83 -5.97 -18.25
CA LEU A 235 20.45 -6.92 -17.32
C LEU A 235 21.48 -7.77 -18.08
N ALA A 236 22.77 -7.52 -17.83
CA ALA A 236 23.85 -8.35 -18.31
C ALA A 236 24.26 -9.37 -17.23
N SER A 237 24.56 -10.60 -17.63
CA SER A 237 25.12 -11.59 -16.71
C SER A 237 26.42 -11.07 -16.08
N GLY A 238 26.58 -11.25 -14.77
CA GLY A 238 27.73 -10.75 -14.02
C GLY A 238 27.72 -9.25 -13.73
N SER A 239 26.65 -8.52 -14.10
CA SER A 239 26.50 -7.13 -13.67
C SER A 239 26.23 -7.06 -12.16
N GLU A 240 26.58 -5.92 -11.57
CA GLU A 240 26.23 -5.61 -10.17
C GLU A 240 24.72 -5.71 -9.94
N GLU A 241 23.94 -5.23 -10.90
CA GLU A 241 22.47 -5.31 -10.91
C GLU A 241 21.96 -6.74 -10.81
N ALA A 242 22.51 -7.65 -11.62
CA ALA A 242 22.17 -9.06 -11.57
C ALA A 242 22.52 -9.67 -10.19
N SER A 243 23.60 -9.23 -9.55
CA SER A 243 24.00 -9.74 -8.22
C SER A 243 22.98 -9.41 -7.12
N TRP A 244 22.34 -8.23 -7.19
CA TRP A 244 21.33 -7.83 -6.20
C TRP A 244 20.05 -8.64 -6.36
N TRP A 245 19.57 -8.81 -7.59
CA TRP A 245 18.43 -9.67 -7.86
C TRP A 245 18.71 -11.13 -7.48
N ASN A 246 19.92 -11.63 -7.78
CA ASN A 246 20.34 -12.97 -7.37
C ASN A 246 20.34 -13.13 -5.85
N THR A 247 20.62 -12.07 -5.09
CA THR A 247 20.51 -12.12 -3.62
C THR A 247 19.07 -12.40 -3.20
N LEU A 248 18.09 -11.75 -3.84
CA LEU A 248 16.67 -11.98 -3.58
C LEU A 248 16.22 -13.38 -4.08
N ASP A 249 16.73 -13.82 -5.22
CA ASP A 249 16.54 -15.18 -5.76
C ASP A 249 16.97 -16.25 -4.75
N PHE A 250 18.18 -16.15 -4.20
CA PHE A 250 18.68 -17.10 -3.20
C PHE A 250 17.87 -17.08 -1.91
N LEU A 251 17.48 -15.89 -1.43
CA LEU A 251 16.67 -15.77 -0.21
C LEU A 251 15.31 -16.43 -0.36
N LEU A 252 14.60 -16.16 -1.44
CA LEU A 252 13.28 -16.74 -1.71
C LEU A 252 13.37 -18.22 -2.13
N ALA A 253 14.53 -18.68 -2.58
CA ALA A 253 14.78 -20.09 -2.88
C ALA A 253 15.04 -20.94 -1.63
N ASP A 254 15.32 -20.31 -0.48
CA ASP A 254 15.63 -20.98 0.78
C ASP A 254 14.48 -21.89 1.24
N GLN A 255 14.81 -22.97 1.95
CA GLN A 255 13.86 -23.91 2.54
C GLN A 255 12.83 -23.25 3.46
N MET A 256 13.18 -22.10 4.04
CA MET A 256 12.26 -21.29 4.85
C MET A 256 11.01 -20.90 4.05
N PHE A 257 11.10 -20.74 2.74
CA PHE A 257 9.99 -20.42 1.83
C PHE A 257 9.42 -21.66 1.13
N ALA A 258 9.31 -22.80 1.84
CA ALA A 258 8.80 -24.05 1.26
C ALA A 258 7.39 -23.94 0.65
N ARG A 259 6.55 -23.02 1.14
CA ARG A 259 5.18 -22.78 0.62
C ARG A 259 5.13 -21.87 -0.61
N LEU A 260 6.21 -21.13 -0.86
CA LEU A 260 6.28 -20.21 -1.98
C LEU A 260 6.27 -21.00 -3.30
N HIS A 261 5.18 -20.90 -4.04
CA HIS A 261 4.98 -21.64 -5.29
C HIS A 261 4.80 -20.74 -6.50
N THR A 262 4.65 -19.43 -6.29
CA THR A 262 4.53 -18.46 -7.38
C THR A 262 5.30 -17.17 -7.12
N ILE A 263 6.10 -16.75 -8.08
CA ILE A 263 6.70 -15.41 -8.16
C ILE A 263 6.18 -14.73 -9.42
N HIS A 264 5.40 -13.67 -9.26
CA HIS A 264 4.96 -12.84 -10.38
C HIS A 264 5.92 -11.68 -10.58
N LEU A 265 6.37 -11.48 -11.82
CA LEU A 265 7.18 -10.34 -12.22
C LEU A 265 6.39 -9.51 -13.22
N GLU A 266 6.07 -8.27 -12.85
CA GLU A 266 5.23 -7.38 -13.64
C GLU A 266 6.03 -6.17 -14.13
N ALA A 267 6.00 -5.96 -15.44
CA ALA A 267 6.62 -4.81 -16.06
C ALA A 267 5.74 -3.58 -15.90
N ILE A 268 6.27 -2.52 -15.27
CA ILE A 268 5.63 -1.22 -15.30
C ILE A 268 6.09 -0.52 -16.58
N GLN A 269 5.19 -0.42 -17.56
CA GLN A 269 5.45 0.25 -18.82
C GLN A 269 5.56 1.77 -18.61
N TYR A 270 6.60 2.38 -19.18
CA TYR A 270 6.64 3.82 -19.31
C TYR A 270 5.69 4.25 -20.43
N GLN A 271 4.99 5.37 -20.25
CA GLN A 271 4.04 5.92 -21.24
C GLN A 271 4.66 6.12 -22.65
N ASN A 272 6.00 6.15 -22.78
CA ASN A 272 6.73 6.40 -24.03
C ASN A 272 7.70 5.30 -24.48
N SER A 273 7.67 4.09 -23.91
CA SER A 273 8.56 3.00 -24.32
C SER A 273 7.92 2.04 -25.31
N ALA A 274 8.62 1.75 -26.42
CA ALA A 274 8.26 0.74 -27.40
C ALA A 274 7.98 -0.62 -26.75
N THR A 275 7.07 -1.39 -27.35
CA THR A 275 6.70 -2.75 -26.95
C THR A 275 7.95 -3.63 -26.80
N PHE A 276 8.18 -4.14 -25.58
CA PHE A 276 9.28 -5.07 -25.32
C PHE A 276 8.98 -6.43 -25.94
N ASP A 277 9.98 -7.00 -26.64
CA ASP A 277 9.94 -8.39 -27.09
C ASP A 277 9.99 -9.33 -25.87
N ARG A 278 8.94 -10.13 -25.67
CA ARG A 278 8.82 -11.10 -24.57
C ARG A 278 9.98 -12.08 -24.50
N LEU A 279 10.57 -12.46 -25.64
CA LEU A 279 11.72 -13.38 -25.68
C LEU A 279 12.97 -12.75 -25.09
N ALA A 280 13.17 -11.44 -25.31
CA ALA A 280 14.28 -10.69 -24.72
C ALA A 280 14.10 -10.42 -23.22
N VAL A 281 12.89 -10.55 -22.68
CA VAL A 281 12.64 -10.40 -21.24
C VAL A 281 12.89 -11.69 -20.48
N LYS A 282 12.51 -12.85 -21.04
CA LYS A 282 12.70 -14.14 -20.39
C LYS A 282 14.18 -14.42 -20.04
N SER A 283 15.11 -14.18 -20.96
CA SER A 283 16.54 -14.36 -20.70
C SER A 283 17.08 -13.44 -19.60
N LYS A 284 16.52 -12.24 -19.46
CA LYS A 284 16.88 -11.29 -18.40
C LYS A 284 16.33 -11.71 -17.05
N VAL A 285 15.12 -12.25 -17.02
CA VAL A 285 14.52 -12.86 -15.83
C VAL A 285 15.36 -14.05 -15.35
N GLU A 286 15.83 -14.91 -16.27
CA GLU A 286 16.70 -16.03 -15.93
C GLU A 286 18.07 -15.60 -15.38
N VAL A 287 18.57 -14.42 -15.77
CA VAL A 287 19.78 -13.82 -15.19
C VAL A 287 19.56 -13.27 -13.78
N ALA A 288 18.38 -12.68 -13.52
CA ALA A 288 18.03 -12.07 -12.23
C ALA A 288 17.53 -13.08 -11.19
N PHE A 289 16.85 -14.14 -11.62
CA PHE A 289 16.22 -15.15 -10.77
C PHE A 289 16.53 -16.59 -11.22
N PRO A 290 17.81 -16.98 -11.32
CA PRO A 290 18.22 -18.26 -11.90
C PRO A 290 17.72 -19.47 -11.10
N THR A 291 17.62 -19.39 -9.77
CA THR A 291 17.21 -20.52 -8.92
C THR A 291 15.70 -20.68 -8.91
N LEU A 292 14.95 -19.58 -8.80
CA LEU A 292 13.49 -19.60 -8.84
C LEU A 292 12.97 -19.98 -10.24
N CYS A 293 13.67 -19.57 -11.31
CA CYS A 293 13.38 -20.03 -12.67
C CYS A 293 13.59 -21.55 -12.82
N ARG A 294 14.69 -22.09 -12.28
CA ARG A 294 14.94 -23.55 -12.25
C ARG A 294 13.89 -24.32 -11.44
N ARG A 295 13.38 -23.73 -10.35
CA ARG A 295 12.23 -24.27 -9.58
C ARG A 295 10.91 -24.22 -10.37
N GLY A 296 10.81 -23.47 -11.46
CA GLY A 296 9.62 -23.36 -12.29
C GLY A 296 8.49 -22.50 -11.71
N ILE A 297 8.79 -21.69 -10.67
CA ILE A 297 7.79 -20.91 -9.93
C ILE A 297 7.66 -19.46 -10.40
N VAL A 298 8.56 -18.99 -11.28
CA VAL A 298 8.51 -17.64 -11.83
C VAL A 298 7.46 -17.55 -12.96
N ARG A 299 6.69 -16.46 -12.95
CA ARG A 299 5.67 -16.08 -13.93
C ARG A 299 5.92 -14.64 -14.37
N PHE A 300 5.94 -14.43 -15.68
CA PHE A 300 6.12 -13.13 -16.33
C PHE A 300 5.03 -12.95 -17.38
#